data_AF-A0A502WQU3-F1
#
_entry.id   AF-A0A502WQU3-F1
#
_cell.length_a   1.000
_cell.length_b   1.000
_cell.length_c   1.000
_cell.angle_alpha   90.00
_cell.angle_beta   90.00
_cell.angle_gamma   90.00
#
_symmetry.space_group_name_H-M   'P 1'
#
loop_
_entity.id
_entity.type
_entity.pdbx_description
1 polymer ?
#
loop_
_entity_poly.entity_id
_entity_poly.type
_entity_poly.pdbx_seq_one_letter_code
_entity_poly.pdbx_strand_id
1 'polypeptide(L)' 'MSAAEFKRWLSAMNYTGRAAAKALGISAASVVNYQANGAPPSIRAMCRALYPNQMEAIYPWEGRNK' A
#
# COMPACT_ATOMS: atom_id res chain seq x y z
N MET A 1 3.12 -2.64 6.59
CA MET A 1 3.58 -3.07 5.26
C MET A 1 4.91 -2.40 5.01
N SER A 2 5.89 -3.09 4.43
CA SER A 2 7.21 -2.54 4.13
C SER A 2 7.18 -1.44 3.05
N ALA A 3 8.27 -0.69 2.96
CA ALA A 3 8.44 0.36 1.95
C ALA A 3 8.35 -0.18 0.52
N ALA A 4 8.97 -1.34 0.27
CA ALA A 4 8.90 -2.03 -1.02
C ALA A 4 7.46 -2.46 -1.34
N GLU A 5 6.74 -2.93 -0.32
CA GLU A 5 5.34 -3.33 -0.49
C GLU A 5 4.45 -2.16 -0.92
N PHE A 6 4.63 -1.02 -0.25
CA PHE A 6 3.86 0.19 -0.53
C PHE A 6 4.18 0.75 -1.93
N LYS A 7 5.45 0.76 -2.33
CA LYS A 7 5.86 1.16 -3.70
C LYS A 7 5.23 0.28 -4.78
N ARG A 8 5.19 -1.03 -4.56
CA ARG A 8 4.51 -1.97 -5.47
C ARG A 8 3.01 -1.70 -5.54
N TRP A 9 2.36 -1.45 -4.40
CA TRP A 9 0.94 -1.08 -4.39
C TRP A 9 0.69 0.20 -5.20
N LEU A 10 1.51 1.24 -5.02
CA LEU A 10 1.41 2.46 -5.84
C LEU A 10 1.54 2.18 -7.33
N SER A 11 2.50 1.33 -7.72
CA SER A 11 2.71 0.94 -9.11
C SER A 11 1.54 0.14 -9.69
N ALA A 12 0.99 -0.80 -8.93
CA ALA A 12 -0.15 -1.62 -9.35
C ALA A 12 -1.42 -0.78 -9.56
N MET A 13 -1.60 0.24 -8.71
CA MET A 13 -2.72 1.17 -8.77
C MET A 13 -2.54 2.26 -9.84
N ASN A 14 -1.36 2.32 -10.48
CA ASN A 14 -0.94 3.43 -11.32
C ASN A 14 -1.12 4.80 -10.62
N TYR A 15 -0.92 4.84 -9.30
CA TYR A 15 -1.10 6.04 -8.50
C TYR A 15 0.20 6.83 -8.42
N THR A 16 0.11 8.11 -8.79
CA THR A 16 1.12 9.10 -8.40
C THR A 16 1.01 9.39 -6.90
N GLY A 17 2.08 9.88 -6.28
CA GLY A 17 2.09 10.14 -4.83
C GLY A 17 0.94 11.05 -4.34
N ARG A 18 0.49 12.00 -5.19
CA ARG A 18 -0.68 12.84 -4.91
C ARG A 18 -2.01 12.10 -5.04
N ALA A 19 -2.16 11.23 -6.03
CA ALA A 19 -3.36 10.42 -6.19
C ALA A 19 -3.52 9.43 -5.03
N ALA A 20 -2.42 8.80 -4.60
CA ALA A 20 -2.40 7.93 -3.44
C ALA A 20 -2.75 8.67 -2.14
N ALA A 21 -2.21 9.88 -1.95
CA ALA A 21 -2.54 10.72 -0.81
C ALA A 21 -4.04 11.01 -0.74
N LYS A 22 -4.67 11.35 -1.88
CA LYS A 22 -6.11 11.59 -1.99
C LYS A 22 -6.92 10.31 -1.73
N ALA A 23 -6.52 9.18 -2.29
CA ALA A 23 -7.23 7.91 -2.14
C ALA A 23 -7.18 7.37 -0.71
N LEU A 24 -6.05 7.55 -0.02
CA LEU A 24 -5.85 7.11 1.37
C LEU A 24 -6.28 8.17 2.40
N GLY A 25 -6.67 9.38 1.97
CA GLY A 25 -7.04 10.46 2.88
C GLY A 25 -5.88 10.96 3.76
N ILE A 26 -4.64 10.88 3.27
CA ILE A 26 -3.42 11.27 3.99
C ILE A 26 -2.67 12.39 3.28
N SER A 27 -1.66 12.95 3.95
CA SER A 27 -0.78 13.95 3.33
C SER A 27 0.19 13.31 2.31
N ALA A 28 0.61 14.09 1.31
CA ALA A 28 1.64 13.65 0.35
C ALA A 28 2.99 13.37 1.04
N ALA A 29 3.31 14.08 2.12
CA ALA A 29 4.50 13.83 2.92
C ALA A 29 4.45 12.45 3.60
N SER A 30 3.27 12.04 4.08
CA SER A 30 3.04 10.70 4.62
C SER A 30 3.27 9.62 3.56
N VAL A 31 2.82 9.84 2.32
CA VAL A 31 3.08 8.91 1.20
C VAL A 31 4.58 8.74 0.96
N VAL A 32 5.33 9.84 0.89
CA VAL A 32 6.80 9.80 0.71
C VAL A 32 7.46 9.08 1.89
N ASN A 33 7.04 9.37 3.11
CA ASN A 33 7.53 8.68 4.31
C ASN A 33 7.28 7.17 4.23
N TYR A 34 6.09 6.74 3.80
CA TYR A 34 5.75 5.32 3.67
C TYR A 34 6.50 4.63 2.52
N GLN A 35 6.84 5.35 1.46
CA GLN A 35 7.73 4.85 0.41
C GLN A 35 9.17 4.62 0.89
N ALA A 36 9.61 5.32 1.94
CA ALA A 36 10.95 5.17 2.51
C ALA A 36 10.98 4.16 3.68
N ASN A 37 10.07 4.31 4.63
CA ASN A 37 10.08 3.61 5.92
C ASN A 37 9.03 2.50 6.04
N GLY A 38 8.11 2.41 5.07
CA GLY A 38 6.96 1.51 5.14
C GLY A 38 5.74 2.16 5.77
N ALA A 39 4.59 1.56 5.50
CA ALA A 39 3.29 2.05 5.94
C ALA A 39 2.82 1.30 7.21
N PRO A 40 2.19 2.01 8.16
CA PRO A 40 1.65 1.37 9.36
C PRO A 40 0.51 0.39 9.03
N PRO A 41 0.14 -0.51 9.97
CA PRO A 41 -0.91 -1.50 9.76
C PRO A 41 -2.26 -0.91 9.35
N SER A 42 -2.63 0.26 9.86
CA SER A 42 -3.86 0.97 9.50
C SER A 42 -3.91 1.35 8.01
N ILE A 43 -2.80 1.87 7.47
CA ILE A 43 -2.69 2.20 6.05
C ILE A 43 -2.66 0.93 5.20
N ARG A 44 -2.07 -0.17 5.70
CA ARG A 44 -2.15 -1.47 5.02
C ARG A 44 -3.59 -1.93 4.87
N ALA A 45 -4.41 -1.82 5.92
CA ALA A 45 -5.82 -2.19 5.86
C ALA A 45 -6.59 -1.33 4.85
N MET A 46 -6.32 -0.02 4.80
CA MET A 46 -6.91 0.88 3.78
C MET A 46 -6.50 0.52 2.35
N CYS A 47 -5.21 0.26 2.10
CA CYS A 47 -4.73 -0.19 0.80
C CYS A 47 -5.40 -1.50 0.35
N ARG A 48 -5.67 -2.42 1.30
CA ARG A 48 -6.38 -3.70 1.07
C ARG A 48 -7.86 -3.48 0.79
N ALA A 49 -8.52 -2.58 1.53
CA ALA A 49 -9.93 -2.24 1.35
C ALA A 49 -10.20 -1.58 0.00
N LEU A 50 -9.29 -0.71 -0.47
CA LEU A 50 -9.41 -0.07 -1.77
C LEU A 50 -9.23 -1.07 -2.92
N TYR A 51 -8.37 -2.08 -2.75
CA TYR A 51 -8.06 -3.05 -3.81
C TYR A 51 -7.85 -4.48 -3.26
N PRO A 52 -8.92 -5.20 -2.91
CA PRO A 52 -8.82 -6.52 -2.30
C PRO A 52 -8.20 -7.59 -3.23
N ASN A 53 -8.55 -7.57 -4.52
CA ASN A 53 -8.23 -8.67 -5.46
C ASN A 53 -6.80 -8.62 -6.02
N GLN A 54 -6.24 -7.43 -6.29
CA GLN A 54 -4.86 -7.29 -6.78
C GLN A 54 -3.84 -7.53 -5.67
N MET A 55 -4.23 -7.19 -4.45
CA MET A 55 -3.41 -7.41 -3.28
C MET A 55 -3.18 -8.94 -3.13
N GLU A 56 -4.20 -9.81 -3.20
CA GLU A 56 -4.00 -11.27 -3.13
C GLU A 56 -3.16 -11.86 -4.28
N ALA A 57 -3.30 -11.33 -5.49
CA ALA A 57 -2.52 -11.78 -6.65
C ALA A 57 -1.04 -11.35 -6.59
N ILE A 58 -0.76 -10.17 -6.04
CA ILE A 58 0.60 -9.63 -5.90
C ILE A 58 1.26 -10.15 -4.60
N TYR A 59 0.45 -10.65 -3.66
CA TYR A 59 0.90 -11.13 -2.36
C TYR A 59 0.02 -12.26 -1.79
N PRO A 60 0.52 -13.50 -1.77
CA PRO A 60 -0.06 -14.58 -0.98
C PRO A 60 0.38 -14.46 0.50
N TRP A 61 -0.15 -13.48 1.22
CA TRP A 61 0.17 -13.17 2.61
C TRP A 61 -0.78 -13.81 3.63
N GLU A 62 -0.87 -15.15 3.67
CA GLU A 62 -1.37 -15.94 4.83
C GLU A 62 -1.51 -17.46 4.54
N GLY A 63 -0.93 -17.97 3.43
CA GLY A 63 -0.97 -19.41 3.09
C GLY A 63 0.29 -20.22 3.37
N ARG A 64 1.35 -19.63 3.93
CA ARG A 64 2.62 -20.34 4.24
C ARG A 64 3.10 -20.06 5.67
N ASN A 65 2.22 -20.31 6.64
CA ASN A 65 2.66 -20.90 7.90
C ASN A 65 2.36 -22.40 7.81
N LYS A 66 3.35 -23.17 7.39
CA LYS A 66 3.51 -24.58 7.77
C LYS A 66 4.88 -24.70 8.41
#